data_AF-A0A965TVJ8-F1
#
_entry.id   AF-A0A965TVJ8-F1
#
_cell.length_a   1.000
_cell.length_b   1.000
_cell.length_c   1.000
_cell.angle_alpha   90.00
_cell.angle_beta   90.00
_cell.angle_gamma   90.00
#
_symmetry.space_group_name_H-M   'P 1'
#
loop_
_entity.id
_entity.type
_entity.pdbx_description
1 polymer ?
#
loop_
_entity_poly.entity_id
_entity_poly.type
_entity_poly.pdbx_seq_one_letter_code
_entity_poly.pdbx_strand_id
1 'polypeptide(L)'
;FQPTADFPVGQLNPRSYRNIGLAAAILTVASAGVCFGLTAKYIPRLKRSMPAAADSRPRHALLKSIQDTVKNRPFRATAFSYLFNNLASALLSSIGLHVFTYTFHLSSQQIALVVGLQFLISIISQPMWAAVSRRMDKKPALHLGLAFASAGSLVFILLVLFRQDLQANPYAFIPFSLLTGVGTGALFTLPLSMVADTIDFDELRSGQRAEGLYYGSLTLYYKASQAIAIFLIGILLDLIRFDASLPVQSDVTTLSLGLLLAVGSLLSFGLSYLSLRGYDLDEEKVQAIQARIGEIKAGA
;
A
#
# COMPACT_ATOMS: atom_id res chain seq x y z
N PHE A 1 -1.77 -23.57 8.90
CA PHE A 1 -1.26 -23.83 10.26
C PHE A 1 -2.18 -24.82 10.98
N GLN A 2 -2.27 -26.06 10.50
CA GLN A 2 -3.01 -27.09 11.23
C GLN A 2 -2.10 -27.66 12.33
N PRO A 3 -2.56 -27.74 13.58
CA PRO A 3 -1.85 -28.44 14.64
C PRO A 3 -1.64 -29.92 14.27
N THR A 4 -0.47 -30.45 14.58
CA THR A 4 -0.15 -31.88 14.42
C THR A 4 0.29 -32.42 15.78
N ALA A 5 0.23 -33.74 15.97
CA ALA A 5 0.65 -34.37 17.23
C ALA A 5 2.06 -33.94 17.67
N ASP A 6 2.97 -33.74 16.71
CA ASP A 6 4.36 -33.30 16.96
C ASP A 6 4.50 -31.78 17.19
N PHE A 7 3.52 -30.97 16.77
CA PHE A 7 3.54 -29.51 16.85
C PHE A 7 2.14 -28.97 17.23
N PRO A 8 1.83 -28.84 18.53
CA PRO A 8 0.52 -28.39 19.00
C PRO A 8 0.25 -26.92 18.63
N VAL A 9 1.29 -26.10 18.55
CA VAL A 9 1.21 -24.76 17.97
C VAL A 9 1.43 -24.87 16.47
N GLY A 10 0.36 -24.77 15.68
CA GLY A 10 0.42 -24.95 14.22
C GLY A 10 1.36 -23.99 13.48
N GLN A 11 1.73 -22.85 14.10
CA GLN A 11 2.73 -21.90 13.60
C GLN A 11 4.16 -22.46 13.68
N LEU A 12 4.45 -23.42 14.55
CA LEU A 12 5.79 -24.00 14.69
C LEU A 12 6.03 -25.19 13.74
N ASN A 13 5.02 -25.62 12.98
CA ASN A 13 5.11 -26.77 12.08
C ASN A 13 5.86 -26.40 10.77
N PRO A 14 7.07 -26.95 10.51
CA PRO A 14 7.85 -26.62 9.30
C PRO A 14 7.16 -27.01 7.99
N ARG A 15 6.34 -28.09 8.00
CA ARG A 15 5.60 -28.54 6.81
C ARG A 15 4.51 -27.53 6.41
N SER A 16 3.94 -26.80 7.37
CA SER A 16 2.97 -25.74 7.07
C SER A 16 3.62 -24.63 6.24
N TYR A 17 4.86 -24.23 6.54
CA TYR A 17 5.59 -23.23 5.76
C TYR A 17 5.93 -23.73 4.35
N ARG A 18 6.31 -25.00 4.18
CA ARG A 18 6.55 -25.59 2.85
C ARG A 18 5.30 -25.53 1.98
N ASN A 19 4.15 -25.89 2.53
CA ASN A 19 2.89 -25.88 1.80
C ASN A 19 2.44 -24.46 1.44
N ILE A 20 2.62 -23.49 2.36
CA ILE A 20 2.39 -22.07 2.08
C ILE A 20 3.31 -21.58 0.95
N GLY A 21 4.60 -21.92 1.00
CA GLY A 21 5.57 -21.55 -0.02
C GLY A 21 5.22 -22.11 -1.41
N LEU A 22 4.85 -23.39 -1.49
CA LEU A 22 4.42 -24.02 -2.75
C LEU A 22 3.13 -23.40 -3.29
N ALA A 23 2.12 -23.21 -2.44
CA ALA A 23 0.86 -22.59 -2.84
C ALA A 23 1.08 -21.15 -3.34
N ALA A 24 1.90 -20.36 -2.63
CA ALA A 24 2.26 -19.01 -3.03
C ALA A 24 3.04 -19.00 -4.35
N ALA A 25 3.98 -19.93 -4.55
CA ALA A 25 4.74 -20.05 -5.80
C ALA A 25 3.82 -20.35 -7.00
N ILE A 26 2.92 -21.34 -6.86
CA ILE A 26 1.95 -21.70 -7.91
C ILE A 26 1.06 -20.51 -8.22
N LEU A 27 0.51 -19.84 -7.21
CA LEU A 27 -0.35 -18.67 -7.39
C LEU A 27 0.40 -17.52 -8.08
N THR A 28 1.66 -17.29 -7.70
CA THR A 28 2.50 -16.25 -8.30
C THR A 28 2.79 -16.56 -9.77
N VAL A 29 3.20 -17.78 -10.10
CA VAL A 29 3.47 -18.18 -11.49
C VAL A 29 2.19 -18.14 -12.33
N ALA A 30 1.07 -18.62 -11.79
CA ALA A 30 -0.22 -18.58 -12.47
C ALA A 30 -0.67 -17.13 -12.73
N SER A 31 -0.64 -16.27 -11.72
CA SER A 31 -1.00 -14.85 -11.88
C SER A 31 -0.09 -14.12 -12.86
N ALA A 32 1.23 -14.36 -12.80
CA ALA A 32 2.19 -13.82 -13.75
C ALA A 32 1.92 -14.31 -15.18
N GLY A 33 1.63 -15.60 -15.35
CA GLY A 33 1.28 -16.20 -16.64
C GLY A 33 0.00 -15.60 -17.23
N VAL A 34 -1.04 -15.41 -16.41
CA VAL A 34 -2.30 -14.75 -16.81
C VAL A 34 -2.05 -13.29 -17.21
N CYS A 35 -1.33 -12.52 -16.37
CA CYS A 35 -0.97 -11.15 -16.69
C CYS A 35 -0.16 -11.06 -17.98
N PHE A 36 0.83 -11.93 -18.16
CA PHE A 36 1.64 -11.99 -19.38
C PHE A 36 0.79 -12.34 -20.59
N GLY A 37 -0.05 -13.38 -20.52
CA GLY A 37 -0.93 -13.80 -21.62
C GLY A 37 -1.92 -12.71 -22.03
N LEU A 38 -2.55 -12.03 -21.06
CA LEU A 38 -3.46 -10.92 -21.32
C LEU A 38 -2.75 -9.69 -21.90
N THR A 39 -1.52 -9.42 -21.46
CA THR A 39 -0.74 -8.25 -21.89
C THR A 39 0.03 -8.50 -23.19
N ALA A 40 0.36 -9.76 -23.51
CA ALA A 40 1.13 -10.14 -24.69
C ALA A 40 0.48 -9.67 -26.00
N LYS A 41 -0.85 -9.61 -26.04
CA LYS A 41 -1.64 -9.08 -27.17
C LYS A 41 -1.32 -7.61 -27.50
N TYR A 42 -0.83 -6.83 -26.52
CA TYR A 42 -0.49 -5.42 -26.69
C TYR A 42 0.97 -5.20 -27.08
N ILE A 43 1.84 -6.23 -26.99
CA ILE A 43 3.26 -6.14 -27.38
C ILE A 43 3.45 -5.68 -28.83
N PRO A 44 2.71 -6.21 -29.84
CA PRO A 44 2.84 -5.75 -31.22
C PRO A 44 2.44 -4.28 -31.44
N ARG A 45 1.69 -3.68 -30.52
CA ARG A 45 1.24 -2.28 -30.57
C ARG A 45 2.20 -1.31 -29.88
N LEU A 46 3.24 -1.80 -29.19
CA LEU A 46 4.29 -0.92 -28.67
C LEU A 46 5.08 -0.34 -29.85
N LYS A 47 4.85 0.94 -30.17
CA LYS A 47 5.72 1.70 -31.06
C LYS A 47 7.14 1.63 -30.49
N ARG A 48 8.09 1.21 -31.31
CA ARG A 48 9.53 1.18 -31.03
C ARG A 48 10.10 2.61 -31.02
N SER A 49 9.54 3.49 -30.19
CA SER A 49 10.00 4.88 -30.02
C SER A 49 11.11 4.95 -28.97
N MET A 50 12.07 4.02 -29.03
CA MET A 50 13.31 4.15 -28.29
C MET A 50 14.26 4.84 -29.25
N PRO A 51 14.64 6.13 -29.04
CA PRO A 51 15.83 6.62 -29.67
C PRO A 51 16.94 5.64 -29.29
N ALA A 52 17.66 5.14 -30.28
CA ALA A 52 18.82 4.27 -30.11
C ALA A 52 20.01 4.99 -29.42
N ALA A 53 19.74 5.88 -28.47
CA ALA A 53 20.70 6.51 -27.60
C ALA A 53 20.56 5.91 -26.20
N ALA A 54 20.86 4.61 -26.09
CA ALA A 54 21.39 4.05 -24.86
C ALA A 54 22.84 4.55 -24.67
N ASP A 55 23.05 5.86 -24.79
CA ASP A 55 24.31 6.49 -24.42
C ASP A 55 24.29 6.68 -22.91
N SER A 56 25.00 5.80 -22.22
CA SER A 56 25.95 6.11 -21.15
C SER A 56 25.71 7.45 -20.42
N ARG A 57 24.52 7.69 -19.87
CA ARG A 57 24.28 8.90 -19.08
C ARG A 57 25.18 8.81 -17.85
N PRO A 58 26.11 9.76 -17.62
CA PRO A 58 27.00 9.71 -16.47
C PRO A 58 26.18 9.63 -15.17
N ARG A 59 26.68 8.94 -14.13
CA ARG A 59 25.96 8.78 -12.84
C ARG A 59 25.46 10.12 -12.26
N HIS A 60 26.18 11.20 -12.54
CA HIS A 60 25.79 12.57 -12.19
C HIS A 60 24.51 13.04 -12.90
N ALA A 61 24.28 12.63 -14.15
CA ALA A 61 23.03 12.88 -14.86
C ALA A 61 21.86 12.09 -14.27
N LEU A 62 22.09 10.87 -13.77
CA LEU A 62 21.04 10.09 -13.08
C LEU A 62 20.63 10.71 -11.75
N LEU A 63 21.59 11.11 -10.91
CA LEU A 63 21.29 11.79 -9.64
C LEU A 63 20.55 13.11 -9.87
N LYS A 64 20.97 13.88 -10.88
CA LYS A 64 20.27 15.11 -11.29
C LYS A 64 18.86 14.81 -11.78
N SER A 65 18.66 13.78 -12.61
CA SER A 65 17.32 13.37 -13.04
C SER A 65 16.43 12.93 -11.87
N ILE A 66 16.95 12.15 -10.92
CA ILE A 66 16.21 11.80 -9.68
C ILE A 66 15.82 13.08 -8.93
N GLN A 67 16.77 14.01 -8.77
CA GLN A 67 16.53 15.28 -8.10
C GLN A 67 15.45 16.11 -8.81
N ASP A 68 15.46 16.13 -10.13
CA ASP A 68 14.47 16.86 -10.94
C ASP A 68 13.09 16.20 -10.88
N THR A 69 13.02 14.86 -10.86
CA THR A 69 11.79 14.11 -10.57
C THR A 69 11.23 14.46 -9.19
N VAL A 70 12.07 14.52 -8.16
CA VAL A 70 11.62 14.90 -6.79
C VAL A 70 11.21 16.39 -6.70
N LYS A 71 11.75 17.27 -7.55
CA LYS A 71 11.30 18.67 -7.63
C LYS A 71 9.94 18.83 -8.31
N ASN A 72 9.50 17.85 -9.09
CA ASN A 72 8.18 17.87 -9.73
C ASN A 72 7.09 17.83 -8.64
N ARG A 73 6.43 18.98 -8.44
CA ARG A 73 5.47 19.21 -7.35
C ARG A 73 4.36 18.15 -7.28
N PRO A 74 3.61 17.87 -8.36
CA PRO A 74 2.55 16.86 -8.33
C PRO A 74 3.10 15.45 -8.10
N PHE A 75 4.26 15.08 -8.65
CA PHE A 75 4.89 13.79 -8.34
C PHE A 75 5.27 13.68 -6.87
N ARG A 76 5.92 14.71 -6.33
CA ARG A 76 6.33 14.74 -4.92
C ARG A 76 5.14 14.60 -3.98
N ALA A 77 4.03 15.29 -4.25
CA ALA A 77 2.80 15.18 -3.47
C ALA A 77 2.27 13.75 -3.46
N THR A 78 2.17 13.11 -4.63
CA THR A 78 1.73 11.72 -4.76
C THR A 78 2.71 10.74 -4.12
N ALA A 79 4.02 10.94 -4.28
CA ALA A 79 5.06 10.07 -3.73
C ALA A 79 5.08 10.10 -2.19
N PHE A 80 4.96 11.27 -1.56
CA PHE A 80 4.82 11.37 -0.10
C PHE A 80 3.51 10.78 0.39
N SER A 81 2.40 11.05 -0.30
CA SER A 81 1.11 10.42 0.02
C SER A 81 1.20 8.89 -0.02
N TYR A 82 1.89 8.35 -1.04
CA TYR A 82 2.14 6.91 -1.18
C TYR A 82 3.06 6.37 -0.08
N LEU A 83 4.13 7.10 0.30
CA LEU A 83 5.00 6.73 1.41
C LEU A 83 4.20 6.59 2.71
N PHE A 84 3.42 7.62 3.07
CA PHE A 84 2.66 7.60 4.32
C PHE A 84 1.53 6.57 4.30
N ASN A 85 0.88 6.35 3.16
CA ASN A 85 -0.09 5.27 3.04
C ASN A 85 0.56 3.89 3.31
N ASN A 86 1.70 3.62 2.68
CA ASN A 86 2.40 2.35 2.87
C ASN A 86 3.05 2.23 4.25
N LEU A 87 3.32 3.34 4.93
CA LEU A 87 3.74 3.34 6.34
C LEU A 87 2.66 2.69 7.22
N ALA A 88 1.38 3.03 7.05
CA ALA A 88 0.29 2.40 7.79
C ALA A 88 0.19 0.89 7.52
N SER A 89 0.30 0.48 6.26
CA SER A 89 0.31 -0.95 5.89
C SER A 89 1.52 -1.70 6.45
N ALA A 90 2.68 -1.04 6.52
CA ALA A 90 3.89 -1.60 7.12
C ALA A 90 3.75 -1.78 8.64
N LEU A 91 3.11 -0.82 9.32
CA LEU A 91 2.79 -0.93 10.75
C LEU A 91 1.89 -2.14 11.02
N LEU A 92 0.82 -2.29 10.22
CA LEU A 92 -0.09 -3.44 10.31
C LEU A 92 0.63 -4.77 10.03
N SER A 93 1.50 -4.81 9.03
CA SER A 93 2.22 -6.04 8.69
C SER A 93 3.23 -6.46 9.77
N SER A 94 3.81 -5.49 10.47
CA SER A 94 4.87 -5.74 11.46
C SER A 94 4.32 -6.05 12.86
N ILE A 95 3.39 -5.24 13.36
CA ILE A 95 2.81 -5.40 14.71
C ILE A 95 1.44 -6.06 14.69
N GLY A 96 0.68 -6.00 13.59
CA GLY A 96 -0.72 -6.44 13.54
C GLY A 96 -0.91 -7.88 14.00
N LEU A 97 -0.02 -8.80 13.62
CA LEU A 97 -0.06 -10.18 14.11
C LEU A 97 0.03 -10.25 15.64
N HIS A 98 0.96 -9.51 16.24
CA HIS A 98 1.14 -9.45 17.68
C HIS A 98 -0.11 -8.88 18.38
N VAL A 99 -0.72 -7.83 17.82
CA VAL A 99 -1.96 -7.26 18.37
C VAL A 99 -3.12 -8.26 18.30
N PHE A 100 -3.33 -8.90 17.16
CA PHE A 100 -4.42 -9.87 17.02
C PHE A 100 -4.24 -11.09 17.94
N THR A 101 -3.00 -11.54 18.15
CA THR A 101 -2.71 -12.68 19.01
C THR A 101 -2.70 -12.32 20.50
N TYR A 102 -1.97 -11.30 20.94
CA TYR A 102 -1.79 -10.98 22.36
C TYR A 102 -2.86 -10.03 22.92
N THR A 103 -3.41 -9.12 22.12
CA THR A 103 -4.45 -8.20 22.61
C THR A 103 -5.85 -8.81 22.50
N PHE A 104 -6.14 -9.52 21.41
CA PHE A 104 -7.49 -10.05 21.12
C PHE A 104 -7.63 -11.56 21.28
N HIS A 105 -6.53 -12.28 21.52
CA HIS A 105 -6.50 -13.74 21.70
C HIS A 105 -7.11 -14.50 20.51
N LEU A 106 -7.00 -13.94 19.30
CA LEU A 106 -7.51 -14.58 18.10
C LEU A 106 -6.62 -15.76 17.70
N SER A 107 -7.25 -16.86 17.30
CA SER A 107 -6.53 -18.00 16.73
C SER A 107 -5.95 -17.65 15.36
N SER A 108 -4.91 -18.36 14.92
CA SER A 108 -4.29 -18.13 13.61
C SER A 108 -5.29 -18.23 12.44
N GLN A 109 -6.32 -19.08 12.58
CA GLN A 109 -7.38 -19.22 11.58
C GLN A 109 -8.30 -17.99 11.57
N GLN A 110 -8.65 -17.46 12.74
CA GLN A 110 -9.45 -16.24 12.84
C GLN A 110 -8.71 -15.02 12.27
N ILE A 111 -7.42 -14.89 12.56
CA ILE A 111 -6.58 -13.82 12.00
C ILE A 111 -6.55 -13.92 10.47
N ALA A 112 -6.35 -15.13 9.94
CA ALA A 112 -6.38 -15.37 8.50
C ALA A 112 -7.74 -15.02 7.87
N LEU A 113 -8.85 -15.26 8.56
CA LEU A 113 -10.19 -14.86 8.10
C LEU A 113 -10.35 -13.34 8.08
N VAL A 114 -9.95 -12.64 9.15
CA VAL A 114 -10.07 -11.17 9.25
C VAL A 114 -9.24 -10.47 8.18
N VAL A 115 -7.97 -10.86 8.06
CA VAL A 115 -7.03 -10.31 7.07
C VAL A 115 -7.39 -10.74 5.66
N GLY A 116 -7.79 -12.01 5.46
CA GLY A 116 -8.24 -12.52 4.17
C GLY A 116 -9.48 -11.80 3.66
N LEU A 117 -10.45 -11.54 4.54
CA LEU A 117 -11.63 -10.75 4.21
C LEU A 117 -11.26 -9.31 3.82
N GLN A 118 -10.34 -8.68 4.56
CA GLN A 118 -9.84 -7.34 4.23
C GLN A 118 -9.22 -7.30 2.82
N PHE A 119 -8.37 -8.27 2.47
CA PHE A 119 -7.76 -8.34 1.14
C PHE A 119 -8.79 -8.60 0.04
N LEU A 120 -9.76 -9.49 0.28
CA LEU A 120 -10.84 -9.77 -0.67
C LEU A 120 -11.64 -8.50 -0.97
N ILE A 121 -12.05 -7.77 0.08
CA ILE A 121 -12.77 -6.50 -0.05
C ILE A 121 -11.90 -5.45 -0.75
N SER A 122 -10.61 -5.41 -0.43
CA SER A 122 -9.67 -4.52 -1.11
C SER A 122 -9.67 -4.77 -2.62
N ILE A 123 -9.51 -6.01 -3.08
CA ILE A 123 -9.51 -6.39 -4.50
C ILE A 123 -10.83 -5.99 -5.17
N ILE A 124 -11.97 -6.31 -4.56
CA ILE A 124 -13.30 -5.99 -5.11
C ILE A 124 -13.51 -4.48 -5.18
N SER A 125 -12.95 -3.71 -4.25
CA SER A 125 -13.09 -2.25 -4.23
C SER A 125 -12.22 -1.51 -5.26
N GLN A 126 -11.14 -2.12 -5.78
CA GLN A 126 -10.27 -1.47 -6.78
C GLN A 126 -11.02 -1.00 -8.05
N PRO A 127 -11.83 -1.84 -8.74
CA PRO A 127 -12.60 -1.38 -9.89
C PRO A 127 -13.67 -0.34 -9.52
N MET A 128 -14.25 -0.44 -8.32
CA MET A 128 -15.17 0.58 -7.80
C MET A 128 -14.45 1.93 -7.70
N TRP A 129 -13.24 1.98 -7.15
CA TRP A 129 -12.46 3.22 -7.05
C TRP A 129 -12.03 3.77 -8.41
N ALA A 130 -11.74 2.90 -9.39
CA ALA A 130 -11.47 3.34 -10.76
C ALA A 130 -12.71 3.98 -11.42
N ALA A 131 -13.92 3.53 -11.11
CA ALA A 131 -15.15 4.15 -11.59
C ALA A 131 -15.44 5.48 -10.86
N VAL A 132 -15.18 5.53 -9.55
CA VAL A 132 -15.33 6.74 -8.74
C VAL A 132 -14.36 7.83 -9.22
N SER A 133 -13.09 7.50 -9.44
CA SER A 133 -12.08 8.49 -9.88
C SER A 133 -12.38 9.11 -11.24
N ARG A 134 -13.13 8.43 -12.11
CA ARG A 134 -13.58 8.99 -13.40
C ARG A 134 -14.69 10.02 -13.26
N ARG A 135 -15.45 9.99 -12.15
CA ARG A 135 -16.58 10.90 -11.92
C ARG A 135 -16.23 12.13 -11.10
N MET A 136 -15.30 12.00 -10.16
CA MET A 136 -14.96 13.05 -9.20
C MET A 136 -13.49 13.47 -9.25
N ASP A 137 -12.68 12.94 -10.17
CA ASP A 137 -11.22 13.03 -10.20
C ASP A 137 -10.50 12.18 -9.15
N LYS A 138 -9.21 11.94 -9.40
CA LYS A 138 -8.37 11.01 -8.63
C LYS A 138 -8.05 11.54 -7.23
N LYS A 139 -7.85 12.85 -7.08
CA LYS A 139 -7.50 13.48 -5.79
C LYS A 139 -8.61 13.35 -4.74
N PRO A 140 -9.86 13.80 -4.98
CA PRO A 140 -10.93 13.62 -3.99
C PRO A 140 -11.33 12.15 -3.84
N ALA A 141 -11.25 11.32 -4.89
CA ALA A 141 -11.42 9.87 -4.74
C ALA A 141 -10.41 9.27 -3.75
N LEU A 142 -9.14 9.70 -3.83
CA LEU A 142 -8.10 9.28 -2.90
C LEU A 142 -8.35 9.81 -1.47
N HIS A 143 -8.83 11.05 -1.33
CA HIS A 143 -9.25 11.58 -0.03
C HIS A 143 -10.41 10.79 0.59
N LEU A 144 -11.39 10.37 -0.20
CA LEU A 144 -12.46 9.48 0.28
C LEU A 144 -11.88 8.12 0.71
N GLY A 145 -10.97 7.54 -0.08
CA GLY A 145 -10.28 6.31 0.29
C GLY A 145 -9.53 6.42 1.62
N LEU A 146 -8.80 7.52 1.83
CA LEU A 146 -8.15 7.85 3.10
C LEU A 146 -9.15 8.02 4.25
N ALA A 147 -10.32 8.61 3.99
CA ALA A 147 -11.37 8.76 4.98
C ALA A 147 -11.95 7.39 5.41
N PHE A 148 -12.18 6.47 4.46
CA PHE A 148 -12.59 5.09 4.77
C PHE A 148 -11.53 4.33 5.59
N ALA A 149 -10.26 4.46 5.21
CA ALA A 149 -9.16 3.83 5.96
C ALA A 149 -9.00 4.42 7.38
N SER A 150 -9.20 5.73 7.52
CA SER A 150 -9.18 6.42 8.81
C SER A 150 -10.37 6.01 9.68
N ALA A 151 -11.58 5.91 9.10
CA ALA A 151 -12.75 5.39 9.79
C ALA A 151 -12.54 3.94 10.27
N GLY A 152 -11.92 3.10 9.44
CA GLY A 152 -11.51 1.75 9.83
C GLY A 152 -10.54 1.76 11.01
N SER A 153 -9.57 2.67 11.03
CA SER A 153 -8.63 2.82 12.14
C SER A 153 -9.31 3.32 13.42
N LEU A 154 -10.32 4.19 13.32
CA LEU A 154 -11.15 4.60 14.47
C LEU A 154 -11.97 3.43 15.03
N VAL A 155 -12.57 2.62 14.16
CA VAL A 155 -13.23 1.37 14.58
C VAL A 155 -12.25 0.45 15.28
N PHE A 156 -11.01 0.35 14.79
CA PHE A 156 -9.98 -0.43 15.46
C PHE A 156 -9.63 0.09 16.86
N ILE A 157 -9.59 1.42 17.07
CA ILE A 157 -9.44 2.01 18.41
C ILE A 157 -10.57 1.54 19.32
N LEU A 158 -11.82 1.59 18.86
CA LEU A 158 -12.95 1.13 19.65
C LEU A 158 -12.81 -0.35 20.01
N LEU A 159 -12.40 -1.21 19.06
CA LEU A 159 -12.13 -2.62 19.33
C LEU A 159 -11.05 -2.80 20.41
N VAL A 160 -9.97 -2.01 20.36
CA VAL A 160 -8.88 -2.05 21.36
C VAL A 160 -9.36 -1.59 22.75
N LEU A 161 -10.22 -0.58 22.81
CA LEU A 161 -10.79 -0.07 24.07
C LEU A 161 -11.73 -1.10 24.71
N PHE A 162 -12.59 -1.73 23.93
CA PHE A 162 -13.52 -2.77 24.40
C PHE A 162 -12.93 -4.20 24.34
N ARG A 163 -11.59 -4.34 24.28
CA ARG A 163 -10.92 -5.64 24.11
C ARG A 163 -11.33 -6.71 25.13
N GLN A 164 -11.73 -6.31 26.34
CA GLN A 164 -12.12 -7.23 27.41
C GLN A 164 -13.45 -7.95 27.12
N ASP A 165 -14.40 -7.27 26.44
CA ASP A 165 -15.72 -7.83 26.09
C ASP A 165 -15.70 -8.59 24.74
N LEU A 166 -14.64 -8.39 23.95
CA LEU A 166 -14.51 -8.84 22.56
C LEU A 166 -13.52 -9.99 22.36
N GLN A 167 -13.04 -10.59 23.46
CA GLN A 167 -12.06 -11.68 23.42
C GLN A 167 -12.54 -12.83 22.54
N ALA A 168 -11.67 -13.28 21.63
CA ALA A 168 -11.89 -14.41 20.74
C ALA A 168 -13.12 -14.31 19.78
N ASN A 169 -13.73 -13.13 19.61
CA ASN A 169 -14.84 -12.94 18.68
C ASN A 169 -14.38 -12.34 17.33
N PRO A 170 -14.22 -13.17 16.27
CA PRO A 170 -13.74 -12.69 14.97
C PRO A 170 -14.77 -11.84 14.22
N TYR A 171 -16.07 -11.98 14.52
CA TYR A 171 -17.14 -11.29 13.79
C TYR A 171 -17.14 -9.79 14.06
N ALA A 172 -16.64 -9.36 15.22
CA ALA A 172 -16.52 -7.95 15.55
C ALA A 172 -15.50 -7.19 14.68
N PHE A 173 -14.62 -7.90 13.99
CA PHE A 173 -13.65 -7.32 13.06
C PHE A 173 -14.22 -7.13 11.65
N ILE A 174 -15.43 -7.60 11.35
CA ILE A 174 -16.04 -7.43 10.01
C ILE A 174 -16.16 -5.95 9.61
N PRO A 175 -16.68 -5.04 10.47
CA PRO A 175 -16.75 -3.61 10.13
C PRO A 175 -15.35 -3.01 9.90
N PHE A 176 -14.36 -3.44 10.68
CA PHE A 176 -12.97 -3.04 10.51
C PHE A 176 -12.42 -3.49 9.15
N SER A 177 -12.55 -4.78 8.81
CA SER A 177 -12.09 -5.35 7.53
C SER A 177 -12.80 -4.72 6.33
N LEU A 178 -14.08 -4.36 6.46
CA LEU A 178 -14.84 -3.71 5.40
C LEU A 178 -14.34 -2.29 5.13
N LEU A 179 -14.27 -1.45 6.17
CA LEU A 179 -13.83 -0.06 6.03
C LEU A 179 -12.37 0.03 5.58
N THR A 180 -11.49 -0.72 6.23
CA THR A 180 -10.06 -0.74 5.86
C THR A 180 -9.83 -1.39 4.52
N GLY A 181 -10.55 -2.45 4.16
CA GLY A 181 -10.47 -3.09 2.85
C GLY A 181 -10.86 -2.13 1.73
N VAL A 182 -12.01 -1.47 1.85
CA VAL A 182 -12.46 -0.46 0.87
C VAL A 182 -11.47 0.69 0.76
N GLY A 183 -10.97 1.23 1.88
CA GLY A 183 -9.95 2.28 1.85
C GLY A 183 -8.67 1.82 1.18
N THR A 184 -8.18 0.63 1.52
CA THR A 184 -6.93 0.05 1.00
C THR A 184 -6.98 -0.12 -0.52
N GLY A 185 -8.12 -0.52 -1.10
CA GLY A 185 -8.26 -0.64 -2.55
C GLY A 185 -8.10 0.69 -3.30
N ALA A 186 -8.54 1.81 -2.72
CA ALA A 186 -8.31 3.15 -3.26
C ALA A 186 -6.80 3.48 -3.24
N LEU A 187 -6.18 3.19 -2.09
CA LEU A 187 -4.81 3.54 -1.77
C LEU A 187 -3.77 2.76 -2.59
N PHE A 188 -4.12 1.58 -3.09
CA PHE A 188 -3.27 0.84 -4.04
C PHE A 188 -3.46 1.28 -5.48
N THR A 189 -4.69 1.61 -5.89
CA THR A 189 -5.02 1.86 -7.31
C THR A 189 -4.75 3.30 -7.74
N LEU A 190 -5.21 4.28 -6.94
CA LEU A 190 -5.21 5.69 -7.34
C LEU A 190 -3.81 6.31 -7.40
N PRO A 191 -2.88 6.07 -6.45
CA PRO A 191 -1.56 6.67 -6.51
C PRO A 191 -0.77 6.25 -7.75
N LEU A 192 -0.90 5.00 -8.22
CA LEU A 192 -0.24 4.55 -9.45
C LEU A 192 -0.80 5.30 -10.67
N SER A 193 -2.11 5.52 -10.72
CA SER A 193 -2.73 6.32 -11.79
C SER A 193 -2.29 7.79 -11.74
N MET A 194 -2.21 8.39 -10.55
CA MET A 194 -1.74 9.77 -10.38
C MET A 194 -0.25 9.91 -10.73
N VAL A 195 0.58 8.89 -10.48
CA VAL A 195 1.99 8.89 -10.93
C VAL A 195 2.07 8.85 -12.45
N ALA A 196 1.22 8.07 -13.13
CA ALA A 196 1.15 8.08 -14.59
C ALA A 196 0.82 9.49 -15.13
N ASP A 197 -0.13 10.20 -14.51
CA ASP A 197 -0.46 11.58 -14.89
C ASP A 197 0.73 12.53 -14.70
N THR A 198 1.53 12.34 -13.65
CA THR A 198 2.72 13.16 -13.41
C THR A 198 3.84 12.89 -14.42
N ILE A 199 3.92 11.66 -14.94
CA ILE A 199 4.85 11.29 -16.00
C ILE A 199 4.42 11.96 -17.31
N ASP A 200 3.13 11.94 -17.64
CA ASP A 200 2.58 12.62 -18.82
C ASP A 200 2.84 14.15 -18.73
N PHE A 201 2.62 14.74 -17.55
CA PHE A 201 2.94 16.15 -17.30
C PHE A 201 4.42 16.49 -17.53
N ASP A 202 5.33 15.62 -17.08
CA ASP A 202 6.76 15.81 -17.27
C ASP A 202 7.22 15.55 -18.71
N GLU A 203 6.58 14.61 -19.41
CA GLU A 203 6.83 14.37 -20.84
C GLU A 203 6.48 15.61 -21.66
N LEU A 204 5.35 16.28 -21.37
CA LEU A 204 4.99 17.51 -22.06
C LEU A 204 6.01 18.63 -21.85
N ARG A 205 6.63 18.72 -20.67
CA ARG A 205 7.60 19.76 -20.35
C ARG A 205 9.02 19.46 -20.85
N SER A 206 9.45 18.20 -20.72
CA SER A 206 10.83 17.77 -21.02
C SER A 206 11.00 17.17 -22.42
N GLY A 207 9.90 16.79 -23.07
CA GLY A 207 9.89 16.04 -24.32
C GLY A 207 10.38 14.60 -24.19
N GLN A 208 10.73 14.13 -22.99
CA GLN A 208 11.23 12.78 -22.74
C GLN A 208 10.31 12.04 -21.76
N ARG A 209 9.96 10.80 -22.10
CA ARG A 209 9.16 9.95 -21.22
C ARG A 209 10.08 9.11 -20.32
N ALA A 210 10.10 9.40 -19.03
CA ALA A 210 11.01 8.79 -18.05
C ALA A 210 10.32 7.83 -17.07
N GLU A 211 9.45 6.94 -17.54
CA GLU A 211 8.65 6.05 -16.68
C GLU A 211 9.46 5.28 -15.63
N GLY A 212 10.58 4.68 -16.04
CA GLY A 212 11.43 3.89 -15.13
C GLY A 212 12.00 4.70 -13.97
N LEU A 213 12.27 5.99 -14.16
CA LEU A 213 12.78 6.88 -13.11
C LEU A 213 11.69 7.21 -12.09
N TYR A 214 10.47 7.47 -12.55
CA TYR A 214 9.32 7.79 -11.69
C TYR A 214 8.88 6.57 -10.87
N TYR A 215 8.69 5.40 -11.52
CA TYR A 215 8.34 4.16 -10.81
C TYR A 215 9.48 3.64 -9.93
N GLY A 216 10.74 3.81 -10.35
CA GLY A 216 11.90 3.50 -9.52
C GLY A 216 11.96 4.37 -8.26
N SER A 217 11.72 5.67 -8.41
CA SER A 217 11.62 6.61 -7.29
C SER A 217 10.46 6.25 -6.38
N LEU A 218 9.26 5.99 -6.92
CA LEU A 218 8.09 5.57 -6.14
C LEU A 218 8.38 4.29 -5.31
N THR A 219 9.08 3.32 -5.90
CA THR A 219 9.51 2.11 -5.20
C THR A 219 10.50 2.41 -4.08
N LEU A 220 11.39 3.39 -4.25
CA LEU A 220 12.27 3.87 -3.19
C LEU A 220 11.47 4.47 -2.03
N TYR A 221 10.45 5.28 -2.30
CA TYR A 221 9.54 5.81 -1.26
C TYR A 221 8.80 4.68 -0.53
N TYR A 222 8.37 3.65 -1.24
CA TYR A 222 7.79 2.45 -0.63
C TYR A 222 8.77 1.71 0.28
N LYS A 223 10.00 1.46 -0.16
CA LYS A 223 11.01 0.80 0.68
C LYS A 223 11.41 1.67 1.88
N ALA A 224 11.47 2.99 1.69
CA ALA A 224 11.70 3.92 2.78
C ALA A 224 10.57 3.86 3.81
N SER A 225 9.30 3.78 3.40
CA SER A 225 8.18 3.64 4.34
C SER A 225 8.30 2.36 5.18
N GLN A 226 8.68 1.24 4.56
CA GLN A 226 8.90 -0.04 5.27
C GLN A 226 10.05 0.07 6.28
N ALA A 227 11.18 0.65 5.89
CA ALA A 227 12.32 0.84 6.77
C ALA A 227 12.00 1.75 7.96
N ILE A 228 11.31 2.87 7.70
CA ILE A 228 10.84 3.80 8.74
C ILE A 228 9.88 3.09 9.69
N ALA A 229 8.93 2.30 9.17
CA ALA A 229 7.98 1.54 9.99
C ALA A 229 8.70 0.59 10.94
N ILE A 230 9.59 -0.25 10.41
CA ILE A 230 10.32 -1.26 11.19
C ILE A 230 11.19 -0.59 12.26
N PHE A 231 11.88 0.51 11.90
CA PHE A 231 12.70 1.26 12.84
C PHE A 231 11.88 1.88 13.98
N LEU A 232 10.79 2.57 13.65
CA LEU A 232 9.89 3.18 14.64
C LEU A 232 9.27 2.11 15.54
N ILE A 233 8.86 0.98 14.96
CA ILE A 233 8.30 -0.15 15.69
C ILE A 233 9.30 -0.71 16.69
N GLY A 234 10.55 -0.93 16.29
CA GLY A 234 11.58 -1.46 17.19
C GLY A 234 11.73 -0.58 18.43
N ILE A 235 11.88 0.73 18.24
CA ILE A 235 11.99 1.70 19.35
C ILE A 235 10.75 1.68 20.24
N LEU A 236 9.56 1.65 19.63
CA LEU A 236 8.31 1.70 20.39
C LEU A 236 8.06 0.40 21.15
N LEU A 237 8.43 -0.76 20.61
CA LEU A 237 8.34 -2.06 21.28
C LEU A 237 9.27 -2.12 22.51
N ASP A 238 10.48 -1.59 22.39
CA ASP A 238 11.42 -1.47 23.52
C ASP A 238 10.87 -0.54 24.61
N LEU A 239 10.25 0.58 24.21
CA LEU A 239 9.66 1.56 25.13
C LEU A 239 8.49 0.98 25.93
N ILE A 240 7.61 0.20 25.29
CA ILE A 240 6.49 -0.48 25.96
C ILE A 240 6.89 -1.77 26.67
N ARG A 241 8.19 -2.14 26.60
CA ARG A 241 8.77 -3.37 27.15
C ARG A 241 7.99 -4.62 26.72
N PHE A 242 7.66 -4.70 25.43
CA PHE A 242 6.98 -5.87 24.89
C PHE A 242 7.93 -7.07 24.84
N ASP A 243 7.55 -8.18 25.48
CA ASP A 243 8.35 -9.40 25.51
C ASP A 243 7.57 -10.59 24.93
N ALA A 244 7.82 -10.92 23.67
CA ALA A 244 7.15 -12.02 22.97
C ALA A 244 7.35 -13.40 23.64
N SER A 245 8.32 -13.56 24.54
CA SER A 245 8.57 -14.81 25.28
C SER A 245 7.57 -15.03 26.41
N LEU A 246 6.89 -13.97 26.87
CA LEU A 246 5.89 -14.07 27.93
C LEU A 246 4.55 -14.60 27.36
N PRO A 247 3.94 -15.62 28.00
CA PRO A 247 2.65 -16.15 27.55
C PRO A 247 1.50 -15.16 27.77
N VAL A 248 1.63 -14.26 28.77
CA VAL A 248 0.64 -13.22 29.09
C VAL A 248 1.37 -11.90 29.24
N GLN A 249 0.94 -10.90 28.48
CA GLN A 249 1.46 -9.54 28.55
C GLN A 249 0.74 -8.72 29.61
N SER A 250 1.39 -7.66 30.10
CA SER A 250 0.70 -6.70 30.98
C SER A 250 -0.45 -6.03 30.24
N ASP A 251 -1.53 -5.70 30.96
CA ASP A 251 -2.72 -5.10 30.37
C ASP A 251 -2.44 -3.70 29.78
N VAL A 252 -1.45 -3.00 30.33
CA VAL A 252 -0.94 -1.74 29.77
C VAL A 252 -0.21 -2.00 28.46
N THR A 253 0.65 -3.01 28.39
CA THR A 253 1.41 -3.35 27.17
C THR A 253 0.49 -3.75 26.03
N THR A 254 -0.55 -4.56 26.28
CA THR A 254 -1.50 -4.98 25.23
C THR A 254 -2.35 -3.84 24.71
N LEU A 255 -2.78 -2.93 25.58
CA LEU A 255 -3.48 -1.70 25.21
C LEU A 255 -2.56 -0.78 24.40
N SER A 256 -1.35 -0.52 24.88
CA SER A 256 -0.38 0.33 24.19
C SER A 256 -0.03 -0.21 22.81
N LEU A 257 0.12 -1.52 22.65
CA LEU A 257 0.40 -2.15 21.36
C LEU A 257 -0.74 -1.93 20.35
N GLY A 258 -1.99 -2.12 20.79
CA GLY A 258 -3.17 -1.88 19.95
C GLY A 258 -3.33 -0.40 19.57
N LEU A 259 -3.15 0.50 20.53
CA LEU A 259 -3.23 1.94 20.30
C LEU A 259 -2.10 2.45 19.40
N LEU A 260 -0.89 1.93 19.54
CA LEU A 260 0.25 2.26 18.69
C LEU A 260 -0.08 1.98 17.22
N LEU A 261 -0.62 0.80 16.93
CA LEU A 261 -1.03 0.44 15.58
C LEU A 261 -2.12 1.38 15.04
N ALA A 262 -3.14 1.65 15.86
CA ALA A 262 -4.29 2.45 15.45
C ALA A 262 -3.93 3.93 15.22
N VAL A 263 -3.27 4.55 16.21
CA VAL A 263 -2.85 5.95 16.19
C VAL A 263 -1.75 6.15 15.15
N GLY A 264 -0.79 5.24 15.05
CA GLY A 264 0.25 5.28 14.01
C GLY A 264 -0.34 5.24 12.60
N SER A 265 -1.35 4.41 12.38
CA SER A 265 -2.07 4.36 11.10
C SER A 265 -2.86 5.65 10.82
N LEU A 266 -3.57 6.20 11.82
CA LEU A 266 -4.28 7.47 11.68
C LEU A 266 -3.36 8.66 11.37
N LEU A 267 -2.23 8.76 12.07
CA LEU A 267 -1.21 9.79 11.81
C LEU A 267 -0.67 9.66 10.39
N SER A 268 -0.40 8.42 9.96
CA SER A 268 0.06 8.14 8.59
C SER A 268 -0.97 8.57 7.55
N PHE A 269 -2.25 8.25 7.74
CA PHE A 269 -3.32 8.70 6.82
C PHE A 269 -3.50 10.22 6.84
N GLY A 270 -3.38 10.87 8.00
CA GLY A 270 -3.41 12.33 8.13
C GLY A 270 -2.26 13.00 7.38
N LEU A 271 -1.03 12.50 7.52
CA LEU A 271 0.14 12.99 6.78
C LEU A 271 0.00 12.75 5.26
N SER A 272 -0.59 11.62 4.87
CA SER A 272 -0.91 11.35 3.46
C SER A 272 -1.92 12.35 2.91
N TYR A 273 -2.99 12.64 3.66
CA TYR A 273 -4.00 13.65 3.32
C TYR A 273 -3.37 15.03 3.13
N LEU A 274 -2.48 15.45 4.04
CA LEU A 274 -1.79 16.74 3.95
C LEU A 274 -0.84 16.81 2.75
N SER A 275 -0.15 15.71 2.44
CA SER A 275 0.81 15.63 1.32
C SER A 275 0.14 15.86 -0.04
N LEU A 276 -1.12 15.43 -0.18
CA LEU A 276 -1.91 15.60 -1.41
C LEU A 276 -2.30 17.05 -1.72
N ARG A 277 -2.13 17.99 -0.77
CA ARG A 277 -2.39 19.42 -1.04
C ARG A 277 -1.51 19.97 -2.16
N GLY A 278 -0.32 19.39 -2.37
CA GLY A 278 0.58 19.77 -3.46
C GLY A 278 0.24 19.18 -4.84
N TYR A 279 -0.80 18.34 -4.94
CA TYR A 279 -1.26 17.78 -6.21
C TYR A 279 -2.31 18.70 -6.85
N ASP A 280 -2.00 19.19 -8.05
CA ASP A 280 -2.78 20.21 -8.79
C ASP A 280 -3.20 19.71 -10.20
N LEU A 281 -3.13 18.40 -10.46
CA LEU A 281 -3.53 17.82 -11.74
C LEU A 281 -4.97 17.33 -11.66
N ASP A 282 -5.90 18.11 -12.20
CA ASP A 282 -7.30 17.71 -12.37
C ASP A 282 -7.48 16.95 -13.69
N GLU A 283 -8.58 16.22 -13.84
CA GLU A 283 -8.80 15.37 -15.02
C GLU A 283 -8.80 16.18 -16.33
N GLU A 284 -9.35 17.40 -16.32
CA GLU A 284 -9.30 18.30 -17.48
C GLU A 284 -7.86 18.67 -17.86
N LYS A 285 -7.00 18.96 -16.88
CA LYS A 285 -5.57 19.27 -17.11
C LYS A 285 -4.86 18.05 -17.68
N VAL A 286 -5.13 16.86 -17.13
CA VAL A 286 -4.56 15.59 -17.62
C VAL A 286 -4.97 15.31 -19.05
N GLN A 287 -6.26 15.47 -19.39
CA GLN A 287 -6.76 15.29 -20.75
C GLN A 287 -6.16 16.29 -21.73
N ALA A 288 -6.02 17.56 -21.34
CA ALA A 288 -5.36 18.59 -22.14
C ALA A 288 -3.88 18.25 -22.40
N ILE A 289 -3.16 17.75 -21.40
CA ILE A 289 -1.77 17.29 -21.53
C ILE A 289 -1.69 16.13 -22.53
N GLN A 290 -2.57 15.12 -22.39
CA GLN A 290 -2.58 13.96 -23.26
C GLN A 290 -2.92 14.32 -24.72
N ALA A 291 -3.89 15.21 -24.93
CA ALA A 291 -4.23 15.72 -26.26
C ALA A 291 -3.02 16.41 -26.91
N ARG A 292 -2.33 17.28 -26.16
CA ARG A 292 -1.17 18.03 -26.66
C ARG A 292 0.03 17.14 -26.97
N ILE A 293 0.27 16.09 -26.16
CA ILE A 293 1.28 15.06 -26.47
C ILE A 293 0.91 14.32 -27.76
N GLY A 294 -0.38 14.02 -27.95
CA GLY A 294 -0.90 13.40 -29.17
C GLY A 294 -0.65 14.25 -30.42
N GLU A 295 -0.93 15.55 -30.36
CA GLU A 295 -0.66 16.50 -31.44
C GLU A 295 0.83 16.59 -31.79
N ILE A 296 1.70 16.72 -30.78
CA ILE A 296 3.16 16.79 -30.97
C ILE A 296 3.66 15.51 -31.67
N LYS A 297 3.13 14.34 -31.31
CA LYS A 297 3.51 13.05 -31.91
C LYS A 297 2.88 12.80 -33.28
N ALA A 298 1.81 13.51 -33.64
CA ALA A 298 1.16 13.40 -34.95
C ALA A 298 1.76 14.37 -35.99
N GLY A 299 2.32 15.49 -35.52
CA GLY A 299 3.03 16.48 -36.36
C GLY A 299 4.52 16.23 -36.56
N ALA A 300 5.10 15.20 -35.91
CA ALA A 300 6.49 14.77 -36.04
C ALA A 300 6.59 13.45 -36.81
#